data_AF-A0A7V3RK80-F1
#
_entry.id   AF-A0A7V3RK80-F1
#
_cell.length_a   1.000
_cell.length_b   1.000
_cell.length_c   1.000
_cell.angle_alpha   90.00
_cell.angle_beta   90.00
_cell.angle_gamma   90.00
#
_symmetry.space_group_name_H-M   'P 1'
#
loop_
_entity.id
_entity.type
_entity.pdbx_description
1 polymer ?
#
loop_
_entity_poly.entity_id
_entity_poly.type
_entity_poly.pdbx_seq_one_letter_code
_entity_poly.pdbx_strand_id
1 'polypeptide(L)'
;MKKTFPDSVRKNLKHSISYAINFTRKLLKEKKSEFVCESVIQLIRDIYLFKKGKNLEESVIGGAEELSLGFTELEKNTIKLIEKSMRKEEYYKETCGYINLDLLNSILLKIEKYLYE
;
A
#
# COMPACT_ATOMS: atom_id res chain seq x y z
N MET A 1 22.45 18.44 -3.94
CA MET A 1 22.06 17.21 -4.68
C MET A 1 20.83 16.62 -4.02
N LYS A 2 19.74 16.35 -4.76
CA LYS A 2 18.64 15.53 -4.22
C LYS A 2 19.24 14.15 -3.96
N LYS A 3 19.30 13.73 -2.69
CA LYS A 3 19.81 12.41 -2.29
C LYS A 3 18.85 11.34 -2.82
N THR A 4 19.10 10.84 -4.02
CA THR A 4 18.45 9.62 -4.51
C THR A 4 19.21 8.41 -3.96
N PHE A 5 18.49 7.31 -3.72
CA PHE A 5 19.12 6.06 -3.30
C PHE A 5 20.19 5.61 -4.31
N PRO A 6 21.28 4.96 -3.85
CA PRO A 6 22.18 4.24 -4.74
C PRO A 6 21.41 3.22 -5.59
N ASP A 7 21.85 2.97 -6.83
CA ASP A 7 21.14 2.09 -7.76
C ASP A 7 20.96 0.66 -7.22
N SER A 8 21.96 0.15 -6.49
CA SER A 8 21.88 -1.15 -5.80
C SER A 8 20.76 -1.19 -4.75
N VAL A 9 20.64 -0.13 -3.94
CA VAL A 9 19.58 0.00 -2.93
C VAL A 9 18.22 0.11 -3.59
N ARG A 10 18.13 0.90 -4.68
CA ARG A 10 16.89 1.05 -5.45
C ARG A 10 16.43 -0.28 -6.07
N LYS A 11 17.36 -1.08 -6.61
CA LYS A 11 17.08 -2.41 -7.16
C LYS A 11 16.56 -3.36 -6.08
N ASN A 12 17.21 -3.38 -4.92
CA ASN A 12 16.78 -4.21 -3.79
C ASN A 12 15.40 -3.79 -3.27
N LEU A 13 15.14 -2.49 -3.13
CA LEU A 13 13.83 -1.98 -2.72
C LEU A 13 12.74 -2.38 -3.72
N LYS A 14 12.97 -2.22 -5.03
CA LYS A 14 12.02 -2.67 -6.06
C LYS A 14 11.71 -4.16 -5.93
N HIS A 15 12.73 -4.99 -5.69
CA HIS A 15 12.56 -6.42 -5.51
C HIS A 15 11.75 -6.76 -4.26
N SER A 16 12.03 -6.11 -3.12
CA SER A 16 11.27 -6.29 -1.88
C SER A 16 9.80 -5.90 -2.04
N ILE A 17 9.51 -4.79 -2.72
CA ILE A 17 8.12 -4.37 -2.98
C ILE A 17 7.41 -5.38 -3.88
N SER A 18 8.09 -5.86 -4.94
CA SER A 18 7.53 -6.90 -5.81
C SER A 18 7.24 -8.20 -5.04
N TYR A 19 8.14 -8.60 -4.14
CA TYR A 19 7.91 -9.75 -3.27
C TYR A 19 6.69 -9.54 -2.37
N ALA A 20 6.59 -8.37 -1.73
CA ALA A 20 5.48 -8.02 -0.85
C ALA A 20 4.14 -8.05 -1.59
N ILE A 21 4.05 -7.47 -2.80
CA ILE A 21 2.84 -7.54 -3.65
C ILE A 21 2.42 -9.00 -3.90
N ASN A 22 3.38 -9.86 -4.28
CA ASN A 22 3.11 -11.27 -4.55
C ASN A 22 2.66 -12.03 -3.30
N PHE A 23 3.23 -11.69 -2.14
CA PHE A 23 2.83 -12.26 -0.86
C PHE A 23 1.43 -11.81 -0.46
N THR A 24 1.11 -10.51 -0.60
CA THR A 24 -0.23 -9.98 -0.35
C THR A 24 -1.29 -10.63 -1.23
N ARG A 25 -0.98 -10.97 -2.49
CA ARG A 25 -1.88 -11.75 -3.36
C ARG A 25 -2.19 -13.14 -2.82
N LYS A 26 -1.22 -13.82 -2.21
CA LYS A 26 -1.45 -15.13 -1.56
C LYS A 26 -2.38 -14.97 -0.37
N LEU A 27 -2.13 -13.98 0.48
CA LEU A 27 -2.99 -13.66 1.62
C LEU A 27 -4.43 -13.31 1.20
N LEU A 28 -4.59 -12.62 0.08
CA LEU A 28 -5.91 -12.29 -0.48
C LEU A 28 -6.68 -13.55 -0.88
N LYS A 29 -6.02 -14.53 -1.52
CA LYS A 29 -6.61 -15.84 -1.85
C LYS A 29 -6.98 -16.66 -0.61
N GLU A 30 -6.16 -16.56 0.43
CA GLU A 30 -6.40 -17.18 1.74
C GLU A 30 -7.43 -16.42 2.59
N LYS A 31 -8.02 -15.34 2.06
CA LYS A 31 -9.00 -14.48 2.72
C LYS A 31 -8.51 -13.91 4.06
N LYS A 32 -7.22 -13.63 4.15
CA LYS A 32 -6.54 -13.06 5.33
C LYS A 32 -6.67 -11.53 5.34
N SER A 33 -7.90 -11.02 5.46
CA SER A 33 -8.23 -9.61 5.21
C SER A 33 -7.44 -8.62 6.07
N GLU A 34 -7.20 -8.93 7.34
CA GLU A 34 -6.36 -8.12 8.26
C GLU A 34 -4.97 -7.88 7.65
N PHE A 35 -4.23 -8.96 7.37
CA PHE A 35 -2.88 -8.86 6.81
C PHE A 35 -2.86 -8.21 5.41
N VAL A 36 -3.91 -8.39 4.61
CA VAL A 36 -4.03 -7.72 3.30
C VAL A 36 -4.23 -6.22 3.48
N CYS A 37 -5.09 -5.79 4.42
CA CYS A 37 -5.32 -4.38 4.71
C CYS A 37 -4.04 -3.70 5.19
N GLU A 38 -3.30 -4.33 6.11
CA GLU A 38 -1.99 -3.82 6.55
C GLU A 38 -1.03 -3.70 5.38
N SER A 39 -0.92 -4.76 4.58
CA SER A 39 -0.01 -4.81 3.44
C SER A 39 -0.31 -3.69 2.43
N VAL A 40 -1.58 -3.41 2.14
CA VAL A 40 -1.97 -2.33 1.22
C VAL A 40 -1.45 -0.98 1.73
N ILE A 41 -1.59 -0.69 3.02
CA ILE A 41 -1.09 0.55 3.62
C ILE A 41 0.43 0.65 3.52
N GLN A 42 1.14 -0.43 3.88
CA GLN A 42 2.61 -0.44 3.82
C GLN A 42 3.13 -0.33 2.38
N LEU A 43 2.51 -1.04 1.44
CA LEU A 43 2.91 -0.98 0.03
C LEU A 43 2.77 0.42 -0.57
N ILE A 44 1.76 1.20 -0.20
CA ILE A 44 1.66 2.60 -0.66
C ILE A 44 2.83 3.43 -0.10
N ARG A 45 3.18 3.25 1.18
CA ARG A 45 4.34 3.92 1.81
C ARG A 45 5.65 3.51 1.15
N ASP A 46 5.83 2.22 0.84
CA ASP A 46 7.03 1.70 0.20
C ASP A 46 7.17 2.20 -1.24
N ILE A 47 6.07 2.26 -1.99
CA ILE A 47 6.06 2.86 -3.33
C ILE A 47 6.43 4.35 -3.26
N TYR A 48 5.89 5.08 -2.28
CA TYR A 48 6.25 6.48 -2.07
C TYR A 48 7.76 6.62 -1.79
N LEU A 49 8.30 5.82 -0.88
CA LEU A 49 9.73 5.78 -0.59
C LEU A 49 10.55 5.48 -1.84
N PHE A 50 10.16 4.46 -2.60
CA PHE A 50 10.84 4.04 -3.83
C PHE A 50 10.87 5.14 -4.89
N LYS A 51 9.78 5.91 -5.05
CA LYS A 51 9.63 6.91 -6.12
C LYS A 51 10.13 8.28 -5.72
N LYS A 52 9.98 8.67 -4.45
CA LYS A 52 10.33 10.00 -3.94
C LYS A 52 11.68 10.05 -3.23
N GLY A 53 12.23 8.89 -2.84
CA GLY A 53 13.52 8.80 -2.15
C GLY A 53 13.48 9.24 -0.68
N LYS A 54 12.28 9.37 -0.09
CA LYS A 54 12.04 9.79 1.29
C LYS A 54 10.81 9.10 1.86
N ASN A 55 10.76 8.99 3.18
CA ASN A 55 9.58 8.44 3.87
C ASN A 55 8.36 9.35 3.67
N LEU A 56 7.18 8.73 3.66
CA LEU A 56 5.91 9.45 3.67
C LEU A 56 5.63 9.97 5.08
N GLU A 57 5.62 11.28 5.24
CA GLU A 57 5.33 11.97 6.52
C GLU A 57 3.84 12.27 6.70
N GLU A 58 3.09 12.33 5.59
CA GLU A 58 1.66 12.61 5.58
C GLU A 58 0.81 11.33 5.64
N SER A 59 -0.51 11.48 5.50
CA SER A 59 -1.43 10.36 5.34
C SER A 59 -1.12 9.54 4.08
N VAL A 60 -1.46 8.26 4.10
CA VAL A 60 -1.30 7.33 2.97
C VAL A 60 -2.05 7.84 1.73
N ILE A 61 -3.20 8.48 1.92
CA ILE A 61 -3.95 9.13 0.81
C ILE A 61 -3.20 10.30 0.22
N GLY A 62 -2.64 11.20 1.05
CA GLY A 62 -1.84 12.32 0.55
C GLY A 62 -0.65 11.82 -0.29
N GLY A 63 0.04 10.79 0.19
CA GLY A 63 1.11 10.12 -0.56
C GLY A 63 0.61 9.50 -1.88
N ALA A 64 -0.53 8.81 -1.85
CA ALA A 64 -1.12 8.20 -3.05
C ALA A 64 -1.54 9.22 -4.11
N GLU A 65 -2.06 10.38 -3.69
CA GLU A 65 -2.45 11.48 -4.58
C GLU A 65 -1.21 12.16 -5.18
N GLU A 66 -0.16 12.39 -4.39
CA GLU A 66 1.12 12.93 -4.89
C GLU A 66 1.81 11.99 -5.91
N LEU A 67 1.55 10.69 -5.81
CA LEU A 67 2.00 9.68 -6.76
C LEU A 67 1.05 9.52 -7.96
N SER A 68 -0.16 10.09 -7.90
CA SER A 68 -1.20 9.93 -8.91
C SER A 68 -1.58 8.46 -9.17
N LEU A 69 -1.73 7.65 -8.12
CA LEU A 69 -2.07 6.22 -8.22
C LEU A 69 -3.46 5.90 -8.82
N GLY A 70 -4.27 6.92 -9.13
CA GLY A 70 -5.55 6.73 -9.83
C GLY A 70 -6.60 5.96 -9.02
N PHE A 71 -6.59 6.10 -7.69
CA PHE A 71 -7.62 5.52 -6.83
C PHE A 71 -8.96 6.22 -7.01
N THR A 72 -10.01 5.41 -7.08
CA THR A 72 -11.41 5.86 -7.01
C THR A 72 -11.73 6.39 -5.62
N GLU A 73 -12.80 7.17 -5.50
CA GLU A 73 -13.24 7.67 -4.19
C GLU A 73 -13.56 6.55 -3.20
N LEU A 74 -14.10 5.42 -3.66
CA LEU A 74 -14.35 4.25 -2.80
C LEU A 74 -13.03 3.67 -2.27
N GLU A 75 -12.03 3.46 -3.14
CA GLU A 75 -10.71 2.96 -2.72
C GLU A 75 -10.01 3.92 -1.76
N LYS A 76 -10.08 5.23 -2.02
CA LYS A 76 -9.53 6.26 -1.12
C LYS A 76 -10.18 6.21 0.25
N ASN A 77 -11.52 6.12 0.29
CA ASN A 77 -12.25 6.02 1.55
C ASN A 77 -11.89 4.75 2.31
N THR A 78 -11.71 3.62 1.63
CA THR A 78 -11.26 2.37 2.24
C THR A 78 -9.84 2.47 2.78
N ILE A 79 -8.88 3.01 2.03
CA ILE A 79 -7.50 3.22 2.51
C ILE A 79 -7.49 4.12 3.74
N LYS A 80 -8.24 5.23 3.72
CA LYS A 80 -8.38 6.15 4.86
C LYS A 80 -8.99 5.47 6.09
N LEU A 81 -10.00 4.63 5.88
CA LEU A 81 -10.64 3.86 6.93
C LEU A 81 -9.65 2.87 7.57
N ILE A 82 -8.92 2.10 6.75
CA ILE A 82 -7.88 1.18 7.22
C ILE A 82 -6.82 1.94 8.02
N GLU A 83 -6.21 2.98 7.44
CA GLU A 83 -5.16 3.78 8.08
C GLU A 83 -5.62 4.37 9.43
N LYS A 84 -6.87 4.85 9.50
CA LYS A 84 -7.44 5.37 10.75
C LYS A 84 -7.65 4.28 11.79
N SER A 85 -8.13 3.10 11.38
CA SER A 85 -8.43 1.98 12.28
C SER A 85 -7.17 1.38 12.91
N MET A 86 -6.02 1.44 12.22
CA MET A 86 -4.72 0.97 12.74
C MET A 86 -4.25 1.68 14.03
N ARG A 87 -4.89 2.79 14.45
CA ARG A 87 -4.58 3.48 15.71
C ARG A 87 -5.01 2.69 16.95
N LYS A 88 -5.92 1.74 16.81
CA LYS A 88 -6.43 0.89 17.89
C LYS A 88 -6.69 -0.52 17.36
N GLU A 89 -5.98 -1.49 17.92
CA GLU A 89 -5.99 -2.88 17.42
C GLU A 89 -7.40 -3.51 17.39
N GLU A 90 -8.21 -3.24 18.40
CA GLU A 90 -9.60 -3.73 18.49
C GLU A 90 -10.46 -3.31 17.29
N TYR A 91 -10.40 -2.03 16.90
CA TYR A 91 -11.17 -1.50 15.77
C TYR A 91 -10.57 -1.91 14.43
N TYR A 92 -9.27 -2.13 14.38
CA TYR A 92 -8.57 -2.55 13.18
C TYR A 92 -9.06 -3.92 12.70
N LYS A 93 -9.09 -4.91 13.59
CA LYS A 93 -9.54 -6.28 13.26
C LYS A 93 -10.98 -6.30 12.79
N GLU A 94 -11.85 -5.60 13.49
CA GLU A 94 -13.27 -5.46 13.11
C GLU A 94 -13.42 -4.80 11.73
N THR A 95 -12.75 -3.65 11.53
CA THR A 95 -12.77 -2.91 10.26
C THR A 95 -12.34 -3.81 9.09
N CYS A 96 -11.23 -4.54 9.23
CA CYS A 96 -10.72 -5.42 8.19
C CYS A 96 -11.64 -6.61 7.91
N GLY A 97 -12.46 -7.03 8.87
CA GLY A 97 -13.48 -8.08 8.68
C GLY A 97 -14.59 -7.69 7.71
N TYR A 98 -14.88 -6.38 7.56
CA TYR A 98 -15.97 -5.87 6.72
C TYR A 98 -15.52 -5.37 5.35
N ILE A 99 -14.21 -5.26 5.10
CA ILE A 99 -13.70 -4.74 3.83
C ILE A 99 -13.80 -5.81 2.74
N ASN A 100 -14.35 -5.41 1.59
CA ASN A 100 -14.43 -6.26 0.40
C ASN A 100 -13.01 -6.57 -0.14
N LEU A 101 -12.67 -7.85 -0.25
CA LEU A 101 -11.39 -8.31 -0.78
C LEU A 101 -11.17 -7.92 -2.26
N ASP A 102 -12.23 -7.82 -3.06
CA ASP A 102 -12.12 -7.37 -4.46
C ASP A 102 -11.66 -5.90 -4.54
N LEU A 103 -12.08 -5.09 -3.57
CA LEU A 103 -11.65 -3.70 -3.46
C LEU A 103 -10.17 -3.61 -3.08
N LEU A 104 -9.72 -4.45 -2.14
CA LEU A 104 -8.30 -4.56 -1.79
C LEU A 104 -7.47 -5.06 -2.97
N ASN A 105 -7.98 -6.01 -3.75
CA ASN A 105 -7.32 -6.50 -4.96
C ASN A 105 -7.19 -5.40 -6.03
N SER A 106 -8.24 -4.59 -6.22
CA SER A 106 -8.21 -3.43 -7.13
C SER A 106 -7.13 -2.43 -6.73
N ILE A 107 -7.02 -2.10 -5.44
CA ILE A 107 -5.96 -1.22 -4.92
C ILE A 107 -4.58 -1.83 -5.19
N LEU A 108 -4.40 -3.11 -4.87
CA LEU A 108 -3.13 -3.82 -5.06
C LEU A 108 -2.69 -3.85 -6.53
N LEU A 109 -3.62 -4.02 -7.47
CA LEU A 109 -3.33 -3.99 -8.92
C LEU A 109 -2.79 -2.62 -9.37
N LYS A 110 -3.32 -1.53 -8.82
CA LYS A 110 -2.86 -0.17 -9.14
C LYS A 110 -1.46 0.11 -8.57
N ILE A 111 -1.21 -0.34 -7.34
CA ILE A 111 0.12 -0.30 -6.71
C ILE A 111 1.14 -1.07 -7.57
N GLU A 112 0.80 -2.29 -7.98
CA GLU A 112 1.67 -3.11 -8.82
C GLU A 112 1.97 -2.45 -10.16
N LYS A 113 0.93 -2.00 -10.87
CA LYS A 113 1.10 -1.29 -12.15
C LYS A 113 2.08 -0.13 -12.02
N TYR A 114 1.91 0.70 -10.98
CA TYR A 114 2.77 1.86 -10.75
C TYR A 114 4.22 1.52 -10.38
N LEU A 115 4.49 0.36 -9.78
CA LEU A 115 5.87 -0.11 -9.52
C LEU A 115 6.66 -0.33 -10.81
N TYR A 116 5.97 -0.74 -11.89
CA TYR A 116 6.59 -1.13 -13.16
C TYR A 116 6.57 -0.05 -14.24
N GLU A 117 5.75 0.99 -14.09
CA GLU A 117 5.87 2.26 -14.83
C GLU A 117 7.14 3.04 -14.44
#